data_AF-A0AAU0M0C9-F1
#
_entry.id   AF-A0AAU0M0C9-F1
#
_cell.length_a   1.000
_cell.length_b   1.000
_cell.length_c   1.000
_cell.angle_alpha   90.00
_cell.angle_beta   90.00
_cell.angle_gamma   90.00
#
_symmetry.space_group_name_H-M   'P 1'
#
loop_
_entity.id
_entity.type
_entity.pdbx_description
1 polymer ?
#
loop_
_entity_poly.entity_id
_entity_poly.type
_entity_poly.pdbx_seq_one_letter_code
_entity_poly.pdbx_strand_id
1 'polypeptide(L)'
;MVLILSVSVIVLFIIYFILQSRQREKLFKEAVSMQVNYLFQDRPGQYSGDYRTKSGVFVFRTKSKDEELKNMVIKQVKPDHPALVVNLEQIVVVPFESKKGDSDVSVRFKLQRKKGEIAALEGKGIRIAGVLNYANRKPKTFSTVLKIGELYQSNEQSNQTT
;
A
#
# COMPACT_ATOMS: atom_id res chain seq x y z
N MET A 1 1.95 38.23 24.45
CA MET A 1 1.71 38.44 23.00
C MET A 1 2.49 37.47 22.12
N VAL A 2 3.81 37.38 22.25
CA VAL A 2 4.66 36.47 21.44
C VAL A 2 4.25 34.99 21.59
N LEU A 3 4.00 34.52 22.81
CA LEU A 3 3.54 33.15 23.09
C LEU A 3 2.19 32.81 22.43
N ILE A 4 1.27 33.77 22.36
CA ILE A 4 -0.05 33.59 21.75
C ILE A 4 0.09 33.50 20.22
N LEU A 5 0.93 34.38 19.64
CA LEU A 5 1.25 34.34 18.21
C LEU A 5 1.95 33.04 17.81
N SER A 6 2.92 32.57 18.59
CA SER A 6 3.62 31.31 18.30
C SER A 6 2.70 30.10 18.38
N VAL A 7 1.83 30.03 19.38
CA VAL A 7 0.84 28.96 19.51
C VAL A 7 -0.16 28.99 18.36
N SER A 8 -0.64 30.17 17.96
CA SER A 8 -1.55 30.33 16.83
C SER A 8 -0.94 29.82 15.51
N VAL A 9 0.33 30.15 15.25
CA VAL A 9 1.05 29.66 14.07
C VAL A 9 1.16 28.13 14.09
N ILE A 10 1.53 27.53 15.23
CA ILE A 10 1.62 26.07 15.38
C ILE A 10 0.26 25.41 15.09
N VAL A 11 -0.83 25.95 15.63
CA VAL A 11 -2.18 25.43 15.40
C VAL A 11 -2.56 25.50 13.91
N LEU A 12 -2.29 26.63 13.24
CA LEU A 12 -2.54 26.78 11.81
C LEU A 12 -1.73 25.78 10.97
N PHE A 13 -0.46 25.55 11.31
CA PHE A 13 0.36 24.52 10.68
C PHE A 13 -0.25 23.12 10.86
N ILE A 14 -0.65 22.75 12.08
CA ILE A 14 -1.27 21.45 12.36
C ILE A 14 -2.54 21.27 11.53
N ILE A 15 -3.43 22.27 11.51
CA ILE A 15 -4.66 22.24 10.73
C ILE A 15 -4.35 22.07 9.24
N TYR A 16 -3.41 22.84 8.71
CA TYR A 16 -2.98 22.74 7.32
C TYR A 16 -2.50 21.33 6.96
N PHE A 17 -1.64 20.74 7.79
CA PHE A 17 -1.13 19.38 7.57
C PHE A 17 -2.24 18.32 7.57
N ILE A 18 -3.21 18.43 8.49
CA ILE A 18 -4.36 17.51 8.56
C ILE A 18 -5.22 17.63 7.29
N LEU A 19 -5.53 18.86 6.86
CA LEU A 19 -6.31 19.10 5.65
C LEU A 19 -5.60 18.54 4.42
N GLN A 20 -4.28 18.76 4.30
CA GLN A 20 -3.50 18.24 3.20
C GLN A 20 -3.48 16.71 3.16
N SER A 21 -3.35 16.05 4.32
CA SER A 21 -3.41 14.59 4.39
C SER A 21 -4.75 14.04 3.93
N ARG A 22 -5.86 14.66 4.39
CA ARG A 22 -7.22 14.26 3.98
C ARG A 22 -7.47 14.49 2.49
N GLN A 23 -6.97 15.58 1.92
CA GLN A 23 -7.06 15.84 0.49
C GLN A 23 -6.33 14.77 -0.33
N ARG A 24 -5.10 14.40 0.07
CA ARG A 24 -4.33 13.34 -0.62
C ARG A 24 -5.03 11.98 -0.57
N GLU A 25 -5.65 11.66 0.55
CA GLU A 25 -6.43 10.43 0.70
C GLU A 25 -7.71 10.45 -0.15
N LYS A 26 -8.41 11.59 -0.18
CA LYS A 26 -9.61 11.79 -1.00
C LYS A 26 -9.28 11.64 -2.49
N LEU A 27 -8.22 12.29 -2.97
CA LEU A 27 -7.75 12.19 -4.35
C LEU A 27 -7.46 10.75 -4.76
N PHE A 28 -6.85 9.97 -3.87
CA PHE A 28 -6.63 8.55 -4.10
C PHE A 28 -7.94 7.78 -4.28
N LYS A 29 -8.88 7.95 -3.33
CA LYS A 29 -10.16 7.22 -3.34
C LYS A 29 -11.06 7.56 -4.53
N GLU A 30 -10.95 8.78 -5.04
CA GLU A 30 -11.63 9.24 -6.25
C GLU A 30 -11.04 8.60 -7.51
N ALA A 31 -9.71 8.48 -7.61
CA ALA A 31 -9.04 8.00 -8.82
C ALA A 31 -8.84 6.47 -8.86
N VAL A 32 -8.72 5.82 -7.71
CA VAL A 32 -8.30 4.40 -7.60
C VAL A 32 -9.17 3.67 -6.57
N SER A 33 -9.62 2.47 -6.93
CA SER A 33 -10.04 1.45 -5.97
C SER A 33 -8.86 0.51 -5.72
N MET A 34 -8.52 0.26 -4.47
CA MET A 34 -7.44 -0.66 -4.14
C MET A 34 -7.79 -1.52 -2.93
N GLN A 35 -7.50 -2.81 -3.04
CA GLN A 35 -7.54 -3.77 -1.95
C GLN A 35 -6.15 -4.38 -1.78
N VAL A 36 -5.87 -4.87 -0.58
CA VAL A 36 -4.60 -5.52 -0.27
C VAL A 36 -4.86 -6.78 0.52
N ASN A 37 -4.39 -7.91 -0.01
CA ASN A 37 -4.37 -9.21 0.65
C ASN A 37 -2.91 -9.61 0.91
N TYR A 38 -2.70 -10.71 1.62
CA TYR A 38 -1.36 -11.17 1.95
C TYR A 38 -1.20 -12.68 1.75
N LEU A 39 0.01 -13.11 1.46
CA LEU A 39 0.41 -14.52 1.40
C LEU A 39 1.71 -14.70 2.17
N PHE A 40 1.79 -15.68 3.07
CA PHE A 40 3.05 -16.11 3.65
C PHE A 40 3.78 -17.06 2.69
N GLN A 41 5.09 -16.93 2.58
CA GLN A 41 5.93 -17.87 1.84
C GLN A 41 6.38 -18.97 2.80
N ASP A 42 5.98 -20.21 2.52
CA ASP A 42 6.27 -21.37 3.38
C ASP A 42 7.75 -21.76 3.41
N ARG A 43 8.54 -21.36 2.40
CA ARG A 43 9.97 -21.67 2.33
C ARG A 43 10.78 -20.41 2.09
N PRO A 44 11.62 -19.98 3.05
CA PRO A 44 12.65 -18.99 2.75
C PRO A 44 13.60 -19.66 1.76
N GLY A 45 13.77 -19.09 0.56
CA GLY A 45 14.56 -19.72 -0.51
C GLY A 45 15.94 -20.18 -0.03
N GLN A 46 16.53 -21.20 -0.67
CA GLN A 46 17.79 -21.85 -0.27
C GLN A 46 19.00 -20.90 -0.05
N TYR A 47 18.89 -19.63 -0.45
CA TYR A 47 19.92 -18.59 -0.31
C TYR A 47 19.58 -17.51 0.73
N SER A 48 18.52 -17.68 1.52
CA SER A 48 18.03 -16.64 2.44
C SER A 48 18.90 -16.44 3.69
N GLY A 49 19.87 -17.32 3.97
CA GLY A 49 20.88 -17.18 5.03
C GLY A 49 20.36 -17.11 6.47
N ASP A 50 19.05 -16.92 6.67
CA ASP A 50 18.42 -16.68 7.96
C ASP A 50 17.09 -17.45 8.06
N TYR A 51 17.18 -18.65 8.61
CA TYR A 51 16.03 -19.51 8.95
C TYR A 51 15.07 -18.88 9.98
N ARG A 52 15.38 -17.71 10.55
CA ARG A 52 14.53 -17.02 11.52
C ARG A 52 13.62 -15.97 10.89
N THR A 53 13.75 -15.69 9.60
CA THR A 53 12.94 -14.70 8.90
C THR A 53 11.82 -15.38 8.09
N LYS A 54 10.56 -15.23 8.52
CA LYS A 54 9.40 -15.56 7.67
C LYS A 54 9.23 -14.46 6.64
N SER A 55 8.94 -14.81 5.39
CA SER A 55 8.70 -13.84 4.31
C SER A 55 7.29 -13.98 3.78
N GLY A 56 6.80 -12.96 3.10
CA GLY A 56 5.50 -12.99 2.47
C GLY A 56 5.37 -11.93 1.38
N VAL A 57 4.18 -11.85 0.81
CA VAL A 57 3.84 -10.93 -0.26
C VAL A 57 2.52 -10.25 0.07
N PHE A 58 2.47 -8.93 -0.06
CA PHE A 58 1.22 -8.19 -0.16
C PHE A 58 0.78 -8.15 -1.62
N VAL A 59 -0.44 -8.58 -1.90
CA VAL A 59 -1.04 -8.52 -3.23
C VAL A 59 -2.02 -7.35 -3.26
N PHE A 60 -1.67 -6.30 -4.00
CA PHE A 60 -2.50 -5.12 -4.21
C PHE A 60 -3.32 -5.31 -5.47
N ARG A 61 -4.63 -5.46 -5.31
CA ARG A 61 -5.57 -5.45 -6.44
C ARG A 61 -6.05 -4.03 -6.66
N THR A 62 -5.85 -3.51 -7.86
CA THR A 62 -6.09 -2.10 -8.17
C THR A 62 -7.01 -1.94 -9.36
N LYS A 63 -7.92 -0.97 -9.30
CA LYS A 63 -8.80 -0.61 -10.39
C LYS A 63 -8.82 0.91 -10.55
N SER A 64 -8.60 1.40 -11.77
CA SER A 64 -8.81 2.81 -12.05
C SER A 64 -10.30 3.16 -12.00
N LYS A 65 -10.62 4.31 -11.41
CA LYS A 65 -11.94 4.95 -11.47
C LYS A 65 -11.93 6.19 -12.37
N ASP A 66 -10.75 6.62 -12.84
CA ASP A 66 -10.56 7.80 -13.67
C ASP A 66 -9.95 7.35 -15.01
N GLU A 67 -10.67 7.60 -16.11
CA GLU A 67 -10.25 7.22 -17.46
C GLU A 67 -8.99 7.96 -17.92
N GLU A 68 -8.68 9.12 -17.34
CA GLU A 68 -7.46 9.85 -17.64
C GLU A 68 -6.25 9.33 -16.84
N LEU A 69 -6.44 8.45 -15.86
CA LEU A 69 -5.34 7.90 -15.07
C LEU A 69 -4.57 6.86 -15.90
N LYS A 70 -3.32 7.17 -16.25
CA LYS A 70 -2.47 6.30 -17.05
C LYS A 70 -1.78 5.24 -16.22
N ASN A 71 -1.20 5.67 -15.10
CA ASN A 71 -0.52 4.77 -14.18
C ASN A 71 -0.45 5.38 -12.78
N MET A 72 -0.17 4.51 -11.82
CA MET A 72 0.11 4.88 -10.45
C MET A 72 1.47 4.31 -10.04
N VAL A 73 2.24 5.12 -9.36
CA VAL A 73 3.58 4.77 -8.89
C VAL A 73 3.57 4.71 -7.37
N ILE A 74 3.71 3.51 -6.81
CA ILE A 74 3.84 3.30 -5.36
C ILE A 74 5.32 3.43 -5.00
N LYS A 75 5.63 4.43 -4.18
CA LYS A 75 6.99 4.73 -3.71
C LYS A 75 7.24 4.27 -2.28
N GLN A 76 6.18 4.04 -1.53
CA GLN A 76 6.26 3.65 -0.14
C GLN A 76 5.14 2.68 0.20
N VAL A 77 5.51 1.60 0.90
CA VAL A 77 4.60 0.64 1.51
C VAL A 77 5.09 0.41 2.94
N LYS A 78 4.28 0.81 3.92
CA LYS A 78 4.62 0.74 5.34
C LYS A 78 3.49 0.11 6.13
N PRO A 79 3.62 -1.15 6.55
CA PRO A 79 2.65 -1.78 7.44
C PRO A 79 2.63 -1.09 8.80
N ASP A 80 1.45 -0.95 9.40
CA ASP A 80 1.25 -0.44 10.76
C ASP A 80 1.50 -1.55 11.80
N HIS A 81 2.54 -2.36 11.58
CA HIS A 81 2.94 -3.42 12.50
C HIS A 81 4.47 -3.48 12.65
N PRO A 82 5.01 -3.37 13.87
CA PRO A 82 6.46 -3.21 14.08
C PRO A 82 7.29 -4.43 13.70
N ALA A 83 6.69 -5.63 13.71
CA ALA A 83 7.40 -6.85 13.28
C ALA A 83 7.39 -7.04 11.74
N LEU A 84 6.61 -6.25 10.99
CA LEU A 84 6.60 -6.32 9.53
C LEU A 84 7.56 -5.28 8.95
N VAL A 85 8.47 -5.74 8.11
CA VAL A 85 9.40 -4.89 7.38
C VAL A 85 9.19 -5.11 5.90
N VAL A 86 8.79 -4.05 5.20
CA VAL A 86 8.75 -4.02 3.75
C VAL A 86 10.00 -3.32 3.27
N ASN A 87 10.83 -4.02 2.49
CA ASN A 87 11.89 -3.39 1.74
C ASN A 87 11.41 -3.19 0.31
N LEU A 88 11.00 -1.97 -0.02
CA LEU A 88 10.61 -1.63 -1.39
C LEU A 88 11.89 -1.28 -2.16
N GLU A 89 12.65 -2.30 -2.57
CA GLU A 89 13.92 -2.11 -3.30
C GLU A 89 13.71 -1.46 -4.68
N GLN A 90 12.50 -1.57 -5.24
CA GLN A 90 12.14 -1.02 -6.55
C GLN A 90 10.79 -0.30 -6.48
N ILE A 91 10.72 0.85 -7.16
CA ILE A 91 9.48 1.60 -7.34
C ILE A 91 8.47 0.70 -8.06
N VAL A 92 7.24 0.63 -7.54
CA VAL A 92 6.18 -0.18 -8.13
C VAL A 92 5.34 0.68 -9.06
N VAL A 93 5.25 0.30 -10.33
CA VAL A 93 4.43 0.96 -11.33
C VAL A 93 3.21 0.09 -11.65
N VAL A 94 2.03 0.68 -11.56
CA VAL A 94 0.74 0.06 -11.84
C VAL A 94 0.14 0.75 -13.07
N PRO A 95 0.20 0.12 -14.26
CA PRO A 95 -0.37 0.69 -15.48
C PRO A 95 -1.88 0.49 -15.55
N PHE A 96 -2.60 1.44 -16.17
CA PHE A 96 -4.07 1.38 -16.36
C PHE A 96 -4.50 1.61 -17.83
N GLU A 97 -3.56 1.81 -18.76
CA GLU A 97 -3.84 2.22 -20.15
C GLU A 97 -4.55 1.16 -21.03
N SER A 98 -4.82 -0.07 -20.54
CA SER A 98 -5.60 -1.06 -21.27
C SER A 98 -7.06 -1.08 -20.80
N LYS A 99 -8.01 -1.10 -21.75
CA LYS A 99 -9.48 -1.14 -21.54
C LYS A 99 -10.02 -2.40 -20.82
N LYS A 100 -9.16 -3.13 -20.09
CA LYS A 100 -9.47 -4.23 -19.17
C LYS A 100 -8.55 -3.99 -17.97
N GLY A 101 -9.05 -3.44 -16.87
CA GLY A 101 -9.83 -4.23 -15.92
C GLY A 101 -8.83 -4.89 -14.98
N ASP A 102 -8.68 -4.29 -13.80
CA ASP A 102 -7.93 -4.77 -12.64
C ASP A 102 -6.43 -5.07 -12.87
N SER A 103 -5.57 -4.43 -12.08
CA SER A 103 -4.13 -4.66 -12.08
C SER A 103 -3.67 -5.12 -10.70
N ASP A 104 -3.05 -6.29 -10.67
CA ASP A 104 -2.55 -6.89 -9.44
C ASP A 104 -1.05 -6.68 -9.36
N VAL A 105 -0.58 -6.08 -8.26
CA VAL A 105 0.86 -5.94 -8.00
C VAL A 105 1.24 -6.48 -6.64
N SER A 106 2.35 -7.21 -6.63
CA SER A 106 2.88 -7.91 -5.47
C SER A 106 4.07 -7.18 -4.86
N VAL A 107 4.05 -6.95 -3.55
CA VAL A 107 5.17 -6.37 -2.79
C VAL A 107 5.64 -7.32 -1.72
N ARG A 108 6.91 -7.70 -1.74
CA ARG A 108 7.50 -8.60 -0.74
C ARG A 108 7.68 -7.93 0.61
N PHE A 109 7.44 -8.68 1.68
CA PHE A 109 7.74 -8.26 3.04
C PHE A 109 8.49 -9.36 3.80
N LYS A 110 9.21 -8.95 4.84
CA LYS A 110 9.90 -9.81 5.80
C LYS A 110 9.29 -9.59 7.18
N LEU A 111 9.12 -10.68 7.92
CA LEU A 111 8.71 -10.68 9.31
C LEU A 111 9.95 -10.79 10.18
N GLN A 112 10.24 -9.74 10.95
CA GLN A 112 11.28 -9.79 11.96
C GLN A 112 10.77 -10.51 13.21
N ARG A 113 11.35 -11.67 13.51
CA ARG A 113 10.97 -12.55 14.64
C ARG A 113 11.08 -11.95 16.05
N LYS A 114 11.48 -10.68 16.20
CA LYS A 114 11.74 -10.07 17.52
C LYS A 114 10.48 -9.83 18.36
N LYS A 115 9.27 -9.84 17.79
CA LYS A 115 8.02 -9.62 18.55
C LYS A 115 6.85 -10.44 18.00
N GLY A 116 6.68 -11.63 18.58
CA GLY A 116 5.48 -12.46 18.42
C GLY A 116 5.37 -13.19 17.08
N GLU A 117 4.83 -14.41 17.12
CA GLU A 117 4.35 -15.07 15.91
C GLU A 117 3.09 -14.35 15.44
N ILE A 118 3.20 -13.57 14.37
CA ILE A 118 2.00 -13.06 13.72
C ILE A 118 1.35 -14.22 12.99
N ALA A 119 0.24 -14.71 13.54
CA ALA A 119 -0.59 -15.71 12.89
C ALA A 119 -1.39 -15.13 11.72
N ALA A 120 -1.89 -13.89 11.85
CA ALA A 120 -2.71 -13.23 10.83
C ALA A 120 -2.40 -11.73 10.68
N LEU A 121 -2.55 -11.22 9.46
CA LEU A 121 -2.38 -9.80 9.11
C LEU A 121 -3.67 -9.03 8.89
N GLU A 122 -4.80 -9.72 8.92
CA GLU A 122 -6.14 -9.18 8.70
C GLU A 122 -6.45 -8.00 9.62
N GLY A 123 -7.08 -6.96 9.06
CA GLY A 123 -7.49 -5.76 9.78
C GLY A 123 -6.35 -4.80 10.15
N LYS A 124 -5.08 -5.20 10.02
CA LYS A 124 -3.93 -4.32 10.24
C LYS A 124 -3.84 -3.29 9.11
N GLY A 125 -3.37 -2.09 9.46
CA GLY A 125 -3.19 -1.00 8.50
C GLY A 125 -1.94 -1.19 7.65
N ILE A 126 -1.99 -0.76 6.40
CA ILE A 126 -0.82 -0.61 5.55
C ILE A 126 -0.89 0.75 4.87
N ARG A 127 0.06 1.61 5.20
CA ARG A 127 0.21 2.92 4.58
C ARG A 127 0.91 2.77 3.24
N ILE A 128 0.29 3.31 2.21
CA ILE A 128 0.88 3.41 0.87
C ILE A 128 0.96 4.88 0.45
N ALA A 129 2.04 5.26 -0.21
CA ALA A 129 2.21 6.60 -0.76
C ALA A 129 2.95 6.56 -2.09
N GLY A 130 2.67 7.56 -2.93
CA GLY A 130 3.09 7.51 -4.32
C GLY A 130 2.61 8.68 -5.16
N VAL A 131 2.58 8.48 -6.47
CA VAL A 131 2.17 9.46 -7.48
C VAL A 131 1.16 8.85 -8.44
N LEU A 132 0.08 9.58 -8.72
CA LEU A 132 -0.90 9.31 -9.78
C LEU A 132 -0.50 10.11 -11.02
N ASN A 133 -0.32 9.43 -12.16
CA ASN A 133 0.03 10.06 -13.43
C ASN A 133 -1.15 10.01 -14.38
N TYR A 134 -1.52 11.18 -14.90
CA TYR A 134 -2.67 11.36 -15.77
C TYR A 134 -2.25 11.68 -17.19
N ALA A 135 -3.13 11.41 -18.15
CA ALA A 135 -2.93 11.73 -19.56
C ALA A 135 -2.83 13.23 -19.80
N ASN A 136 -3.81 13.99 -19.28
CA ASN A 136 -4.00 15.40 -19.58
C ASN A 136 -3.95 16.30 -18.33
N ARG A 137 -3.49 15.76 -17.19
CA ARG A 137 -3.41 16.49 -15.91
C ARG A 137 -2.02 16.36 -15.31
N LYS A 138 -1.65 17.35 -14.48
CA LYS A 138 -0.41 17.27 -13.70
C LYS A 138 -0.45 16.06 -12.76
N PRO A 139 0.69 15.37 -12.56
CA PRO A 139 0.79 14.29 -11.58
C PRO A 139 0.38 14.75 -10.18
N LYS A 140 -0.29 13.87 -9.43
CA LYS A 140 -0.74 14.16 -8.06
C LYS A 140 -0.14 13.15 -7.09
N THR A 141 0.44 13.64 -5.99
CA THR A 141 0.92 12.77 -4.91
C THR A 141 -0.24 12.25 -4.09
N PHE A 142 -0.20 10.97 -3.71
CA PHE A 142 -1.18 10.38 -2.81
C PHE A 142 -0.52 9.76 -1.58
N SER A 143 -1.31 9.62 -0.53
CA SER A 143 -0.99 8.84 0.66
C SER A 143 -2.31 8.33 1.23
N THR A 144 -2.40 7.04 1.49
CA THR A 144 -3.59 6.41 2.08
C THR A 144 -3.19 5.27 3.01
N VAL A 145 -4.14 4.84 3.84
CA VAL A 145 -4.02 3.65 4.67
C VAL A 145 -5.08 2.65 4.22
N LEU A 146 -4.63 1.46 3.83
CA LEU A 146 -5.50 0.35 3.50
C LEU A 146 -5.57 -0.62 4.67
N LYS A 147 -6.68 -1.36 4.77
CA LYS A 147 -6.82 -2.49 5.68
C LYS A 147 -6.41 -3.75 4.94
N ILE A 148 -5.53 -4.53 5.55
CA ILE A 148 -5.13 -5.82 5.03
C ILE A 148 -6.33 -6.77 5.14
N GLY A 149 -6.76 -7.29 4.00
CA GLY A 149 -7.82 -8.29 3.90
C GLY A 149 -7.32 -9.68 4.26
N GLU A 150 -8.12 -10.68 3.91
CA GLU A 150 -7.86 -12.09 4.16
C GLU A 150 -6.62 -12.62 3.44
N LEU A 151 -6.20 -13.82 3.87
CA LEU A 151 -5.17 -14.59 3.18
C LEU A 151 -5.51 -14.72 1.69
N TYR A 152 -4.56 -14.37 0.84
CA TYR A 152 -4.73 -14.39 -0.61
C TYR A 152 -4.94 -15.84 -1.09
N GLN A 153 -6.13 -16.13 -1.60
CA GLN A 153 -6.41 -17.37 -2.32
C GLN A 153 -6.23 -17.12 -3.82
N SER A 154 -5.32 -17.86 -4.44
CA SER A 154 -5.21 -17.86 -5.91
C SER A 154 -6.41 -18.60 -6.48
N ASN A 155 -7.18 -17.98 -7.37
CA ASN A 155 -8.37 -18.58 -8.00
C ASN A 155 -8.07 -19.79 -8.92
N GLU A 156 -6.87 -20.36 -8.89
CA GLU A 156 -6.52 -21.55 -9.68
C GLU A 156 -7.21 -22.84 -9.20
N GLN A 157 -7.80 -22.86 -7.99
CA GLN A 157 -8.54 -24.03 -7.48
C GLN A 157 -10.03 -24.08 -7.86
N SER A 158 -10.59 -23.08 -8.55
CA SER A 158 -12.00 -23.08 -8.96
C SER A 158 -12.26 -23.69 -10.35
N ASN A 159 -11.23 -24.08 -11.11
CA ASN A 159 -11.36 -24.57 -12.49
C ASN A 159 -10.91 -26.04 -12.69
N GLN A 160 -10.90 -26.87 -11.64
CA GLN A 160 -10.64 -28.32 -11.76
C GLN A 160 -11.85 -29.20 -11.47
N THR A 161 -13.06 -28.67 -11.53
CA THR A 161 -14.28 -29.48 -11.48
C THR A 161 -15.19 -29.12 -12.65
N THR A 162 -14.91 -29.70 -13.81
CA THR A 162 -15.94 -29.99 -14.84
C THR A 162 -15.58 -31.30 -15.50
#